data_AF-A0A3D1I111-F1
#
_entry.id   AF-A0A3D1I111-F1
#
_cell.length_a   1.000
_cell.length_b   1.000
_cell.length_c   1.000
_cell.angle_alpha   90.00
_cell.angle_beta   90.00
_cell.angle_gamma   90.00
#
_symmetry.space_group_name_H-M   'P 1'
#
loop_
_entity.id
_entity.type
_entity.pdbx_description
1 polymer ?
#
loop_
_entity_poly.entity_id
_entity_poly.type
_entity_poly.pdbx_seq_one_letter_code
_entity_poly.pdbx_strand_id
1 'polypeptide(L)'
;MRRAESRLKDSKKSARQTSSAGSRSVWQRRTESEEQTMKKFSKIAAVVALMLVVCLSFTGCGNLGNAIISALSLEVTVDDPALVKVEDILDKTVKTESVKSGDFTYTLYTDNTACITGYTGSNPVVSIPAEIDGAKVVGLENKALKSSSTLKELILPDSIEAIGNYAAMYCDNLEKVTIGKNIKHIGISAFEGSQENAYTGKSKLTTVVFNGAPKTISEKAFYFCSALTEIVLPEGVETIGDWAFAKCFSAKKIIIPEGVTQIDDHAFLKCTGAVEISIPGTVESIAVSTFYRCSSLEKLTLGEGIKKLEKGAFEECKSLKTVVLPKSMEELGKYAFYNCTGLDEITIHSGVTVFGGEIFKDVGKLTISTESGSDAEKYAQDNGFDVAVIG
;
A
#
# COMPACT_ATOMS: atom_id res chain seq x y z
N MET A 1 -3.19 34.16 -11.44
CA MET A 1 -3.21 33.33 -12.67
C MET A 1 -4.16 33.86 -13.75
N ARG A 2 -5.47 34.05 -13.49
CA ARG A 2 -6.45 34.48 -14.52
C ARG A 2 -6.07 35.75 -15.31
N ARG A 3 -5.42 36.74 -14.69
CA ARG A 3 -4.91 37.97 -15.37
C ARG A 3 -3.67 37.73 -16.25
N ALA A 4 -2.87 36.71 -15.98
CA ALA A 4 -1.68 36.35 -16.76
C ALA A 4 -2.05 35.47 -17.97
N GLU A 5 -3.01 34.55 -17.80
CA GLU A 5 -3.53 33.69 -18.86
C GLU A 5 -4.30 34.48 -19.94
N SER A 6 -5.05 35.52 -19.54
CA SER A 6 -5.69 36.46 -20.46
C SER A 6 -4.66 37.18 -21.34
N ARG A 7 -3.55 37.69 -20.76
CA ARG A 7 -2.49 38.37 -21.51
C ARG A 7 -1.74 37.44 -22.48
N LEU A 8 -1.59 36.16 -22.15
CA LEU A 8 -0.96 35.17 -23.03
C LEU A 8 -1.85 34.82 -24.23
N LYS A 9 -3.18 34.74 -24.03
CA LYS A 9 -4.15 34.54 -25.11
C LYS A 9 -4.22 35.74 -26.05
N ASP A 10 -4.17 36.96 -25.53
CA ASP A 10 -4.17 38.19 -26.33
C ASP A 10 -2.86 38.35 -27.13
N SER A 11 -1.72 37.96 -26.55
CA SER A 11 -0.41 37.91 -27.21
C SER A 11 -0.38 36.92 -28.40
N LYS A 12 -0.91 35.69 -28.22
CA LYS A 12 -0.99 34.68 -29.29
C LYS A 12 -1.92 35.11 -30.44
N LYS A 13 -2.94 35.92 -30.16
CA LYS A 13 -3.85 36.50 -31.17
C LYS A 13 -3.16 37.61 -31.99
N SER A 14 -2.40 38.48 -31.34
CA SER A 14 -1.64 39.57 -31.98
C SER A 14 -0.51 39.05 -32.90
N ALA A 15 0.19 37.98 -32.49
CA ALA A 15 1.27 37.37 -33.28
C ALA A 15 0.80 36.69 -34.59
N ARG A 16 -0.50 36.40 -34.75
CA ARG A 16 -1.06 35.88 -36.01
C ARG A 16 -1.34 36.96 -37.06
N GLN A 17 -1.35 38.25 -36.68
CA GLN A 17 -1.76 39.35 -37.57
C GLN A 17 -0.60 40.13 -38.22
N THR A 18 0.66 39.93 -37.82
CA THR A 18 1.81 40.62 -38.43
C THR A 18 2.86 39.63 -38.94
N SER A 19 3.07 39.61 -40.27
CA SER A 19 3.95 38.66 -40.95
C SER A 19 5.24 39.30 -41.47
N SER A 20 6.37 38.95 -40.88
CA SER A 20 7.65 38.81 -41.59
C SER A 20 8.49 37.71 -40.92
N ALA A 21 9.20 36.90 -41.73
CA ALA A 21 9.76 35.61 -41.31
C ALA A 21 10.87 35.71 -40.24
N GLY A 22 11.58 36.85 -40.16
CA GLY A 22 12.61 37.08 -39.14
C GLY A 22 12.06 37.31 -37.74
N SER A 23 10.89 37.94 -37.62
CA SER A 23 10.26 38.25 -36.34
C SER A 23 9.66 37.00 -35.66
N ARG A 24 9.22 36.00 -36.44
CA ARG A 24 8.61 34.76 -35.90
C ARG A 24 9.55 33.98 -34.98
N SER A 25 10.84 33.89 -35.33
CA SER A 25 11.80 33.07 -34.57
C SER A 25 12.17 33.65 -33.19
N VAL A 26 12.10 34.98 -33.03
CA VAL A 26 12.40 35.66 -31.76
C VAL A 26 11.17 35.64 -30.85
N TRP A 27 9.97 35.81 -31.42
CA TRP A 27 8.71 35.75 -30.66
C TRP A 27 8.30 34.32 -30.25
N GLN A 28 8.56 33.29 -31.09
CA GLN A 28 8.38 31.89 -30.69
C GLN A 28 9.29 31.52 -29.52
N ARG A 29 10.58 31.85 -29.59
CA ARG A 29 11.51 31.59 -28.48
C ARG A 29 11.13 32.33 -27.19
N ARG A 30 10.57 33.54 -27.31
CA ARG A 30 10.10 34.31 -26.15
C ARG A 30 8.81 33.74 -25.54
N THR A 31 7.86 33.29 -26.36
CA THR A 31 6.62 32.64 -25.89
C THR A 31 6.86 31.25 -25.31
N GLU A 32 7.79 30.47 -25.86
CA GLU A 32 8.24 29.18 -25.28
C GLU A 32 8.99 29.37 -23.96
N SER A 33 9.83 30.40 -23.85
CA SER A 33 10.50 30.78 -22.61
C SER A 33 9.50 31.24 -21.54
N GLU A 34 8.49 32.06 -21.90
CA GLU A 34 7.42 32.46 -21.00
C GLU A 34 6.52 31.28 -20.59
N GLU A 35 6.25 30.34 -21.49
CA GLU A 35 5.49 29.12 -21.21
C GLU A 35 6.26 28.14 -20.29
N GLN A 36 7.57 27.97 -20.52
CA GLN A 36 8.46 27.24 -19.60
C GLN A 36 8.58 27.93 -18.24
N THR A 37 8.63 29.25 -18.22
CA THR A 37 8.67 30.06 -16.99
C THR A 37 7.35 29.92 -16.22
N MET A 38 6.20 29.93 -16.90
CA MET A 38 4.90 29.68 -16.30
C MET A 38 4.74 28.23 -15.80
N LYS A 39 5.27 27.23 -16.53
CA LYS A 39 5.33 25.83 -16.07
C LYS A 39 6.21 25.70 -14.81
N LYS A 40 7.36 26.37 -14.78
CA LYS A 40 8.24 26.48 -13.59
C LYS A 40 7.53 27.19 -12.44
N PHE A 41 6.82 28.29 -12.67
CA PHE A 41 6.02 28.97 -11.64
C PHE A 41 4.87 28.11 -11.12
N SER A 42 4.24 27.27 -11.96
CA SER A 42 3.21 26.32 -11.50
C SER A 42 3.80 25.20 -10.64
N LYS A 43 5.00 24.70 -10.99
CA LYS A 43 5.74 23.73 -10.18
C LYS A 43 6.23 24.35 -8.87
N ILE A 44 6.70 25.59 -8.89
CA ILE A 44 7.08 26.33 -7.67
C ILE A 44 5.85 26.63 -6.81
N ALA A 45 4.71 26.99 -7.40
CA ALA A 45 3.46 27.18 -6.66
C ALA A 45 2.95 25.86 -6.04
N ALA A 46 3.10 24.73 -6.75
CA ALA A 46 2.79 23.41 -6.23
C ALA A 46 3.76 22.99 -5.12
N VAL A 47 5.06 23.26 -5.25
CA VAL A 47 6.08 23.01 -4.22
C VAL A 47 5.89 23.92 -3.01
N VAL A 48 5.51 25.19 -3.19
CA VAL A 48 5.20 26.12 -2.10
C VAL A 48 3.89 25.73 -1.41
N ALA A 49 2.90 25.23 -2.14
CA ALA A 49 1.69 24.65 -1.55
C ALA A 49 2.02 23.37 -0.77
N LEU A 50 2.89 22.50 -1.31
CA LEU A 50 3.37 21.30 -0.62
C LEU A 50 4.18 21.66 0.63
N MET A 51 5.05 22.66 0.56
CA MET A 51 5.83 23.15 1.71
C MET A 51 4.95 23.82 2.77
N LEU A 52 3.89 24.53 2.38
CA LEU A 52 2.90 25.09 3.32
C LEU A 52 2.07 23.99 3.98
N VAL A 53 1.71 22.92 3.26
CA VAL A 53 1.04 21.73 3.80
C VAL A 53 1.95 20.97 4.77
N VAL A 54 3.24 20.81 4.43
CA VAL A 54 4.25 20.23 5.32
C VAL A 54 4.45 21.10 6.57
N CYS A 55 4.59 22.42 6.43
CA CYS A 55 4.70 23.33 7.58
C CYS A 55 3.48 23.32 8.52
N LEU A 56 2.27 23.11 7.98
CA LEU A 56 1.04 22.98 8.78
C LEU A 56 0.90 21.59 9.45
N SER A 57 1.60 20.57 8.93
CA SER A 57 1.62 19.22 9.52
C SER A 57 2.58 19.05 10.71
N PHE A 58 3.57 19.95 10.85
CA PHE A 58 4.52 19.95 11.98
C PHE A 58 4.07 20.80 13.19
N THR A 59 2.97 21.55 13.07
CA THR A 59 2.46 22.42 14.15
C THR A 59 1.14 21.92 14.72
N GLY A 60 1.09 20.65 15.17
CA GLY A 60 0.15 20.17 16.20
C GLY A 60 -1.33 20.59 16.14
N CYS A 61 -1.89 20.89 14.95
CA CYS A 61 -3.25 21.42 14.81
C CYS A 61 -4.04 20.55 13.83
N GLY A 62 -4.52 19.41 14.34
CA GLY A 62 -5.08 18.29 13.56
C GLY A 62 -6.37 18.55 12.78
N ASN A 63 -6.99 19.73 12.88
CA ASN A 63 -8.28 20.00 12.23
C ASN A 63 -8.23 21.00 11.07
N LEU A 64 -7.26 21.92 10.99
CA LEU A 64 -7.17 22.86 9.85
C LEU A 64 -6.41 22.26 8.65
N GLY A 65 -5.39 21.42 8.90
CA GLY A 65 -4.64 20.77 7.81
C GLY A 65 -5.52 19.86 6.94
N ASN A 66 -6.43 19.11 7.58
CA ASN A 66 -7.35 18.20 6.89
C ASN A 66 -8.45 18.93 6.12
N ALA A 67 -8.93 20.07 6.62
CA ALA A 67 -9.90 20.91 5.92
C ALA A 67 -9.30 21.56 4.66
N ILE A 68 -8.01 21.89 4.68
CA ILE A 68 -7.29 22.45 3.53
C ILE A 68 -7.04 21.36 2.46
N ILE A 69 -6.72 20.12 2.84
CA ILE A 69 -6.61 18.98 1.91
C ILE A 69 -7.97 18.65 1.28
N SER A 70 -9.05 18.70 2.06
CA SER A 70 -10.43 18.51 1.58
C SER A 70 -10.92 19.64 0.67
N ALA A 71 -10.42 20.87 0.83
CA ALA A 71 -10.84 22.03 0.04
C ALA A 71 -9.94 22.31 -1.19
N LEU A 72 -8.75 21.71 -1.25
CA LEU A 72 -7.81 21.76 -2.38
C LEU A 72 -7.83 20.48 -3.20
N SER A 73 -9.01 19.89 -3.40
CA SER A 73 -9.28 18.99 -4.53
C SER A 73 -9.18 19.75 -5.86
N LEU A 74 -8.02 20.34 -6.15
CA LEU A 74 -7.63 20.59 -7.51
C LEU A 74 -7.43 19.20 -8.12
N GLU A 75 -8.37 18.79 -8.96
CA GLU A 75 -8.17 17.72 -9.94
C GLU A 75 -7.02 18.13 -10.86
N VAL A 76 -5.79 17.95 -10.37
CA VAL A 76 -4.66 17.80 -11.27
C VAL A 76 -4.70 16.35 -11.69
N THR A 77 -5.41 16.06 -12.77
CA THR A 77 -5.09 14.91 -13.62
C THR A 77 -3.71 15.18 -14.23
N VAL A 78 -2.67 15.07 -13.39
CA VAL A 78 -1.38 14.67 -13.90
C VAL A 78 -1.55 13.16 -14.08
N ASP A 79 -1.55 12.71 -15.33
CA ASP A 79 -0.97 11.41 -15.62
C ASP A 79 0.40 11.45 -14.95
N ASP A 80 0.52 10.83 -13.79
CA ASP A 80 1.81 10.72 -13.12
C ASP A 80 2.61 9.74 -13.97
N PRO A 81 3.59 10.22 -14.76
CA PRO A 81 4.27 9.40 -15.74
C PRO A 81 5.15 8.33 -15.07
N ALA A 82 5.25 8.32 -13.74
CA ALA A 82 5.91 7.29 -12.96
C ALA A 82 5.01 6.10 -12.62
N LEU A 83 3.69 6.19 -12.85
CA LEU A 83 2.79 5.06 -12.58
C LEU A 83 2.85 4.08 -13.75
N VAL A 84 3.25 2.86 -13.44
CA VAL A 84 3.15 1.73 -14.37
C VAL A 84 1.69 1.61 -14.82
N LYS A 85 1.50 1.53 -16.14
CA LYS A 85 0.16 1.42 -16.72
C LYS A 85 -0.23 -0.04 -16.88
N VAL A 86 -1.53 -0.32 -16.97
CA VAL A 86 -2.01 -1.69 -17.11
C VAL A 86 -1.63 -2.28 -18.46
N GLU A 87 -1.56 -1.48 -19.53
CA GLU A 87 -1.06 -1.96 -20.82
C GLU A 87 0.38 -2.48 -20.75
N ASP A 88 1.25 -1.87 -19.93
CA ASP A 88 2.64 -2.30 -19.77
C ASP A 88 2.73 -3.60 -18.96
N ILE A 89 1.89 -3.75 -17.93
CA ILE A 89 1.81 -4.96 -17.10
C ILE A 89 1.34 -6.16 -17.92
N LEU A 90 0.40 -5.93 -18.84
CA LEU A 90 -0.24 -6.97 -19.65
C LEU A 90 0.39 -7.15 -21.05
N ASP A 91 1.46 -6.41 -21.37
CA ASP A 91 2.10 -6.39 -22.69
C ASP A 91 1.08 -6.13 -23.83
N LYS A 92 0.34 -5.02 -23.71
CA LYS A 92 -0.72 -4.63 -24.65
C LYS A 92 -0.34 -3.37 -25.41
N THR A 93 -0.83 -3.28 -26.65
CA THR A 93 -0.76 -2.05 -27.45
C THR A 93 -2.14 -1.42 -27.56
N VAL A 94 -2.23 -0.13 -27.20
CA VAL A 94 -3.47 0.65 -27.28
C VAL A 94 -3.91 0.82 -28.75
N LYS A 95 -5.16 0.45 -29.04
CA LYS A 95 -5.84 0.69 -30.33
C LYS A 95 -6.69 1.95 -30.28
N THR A 96 -7.45 2.15 -29.20
CA THR A 96 -8.31 3.32 -29.02
C THR A 96 -8.49 3.61 -27.54
N GLU A 97 -8.29 4.85 -27.15
CA GLU A 97 -8.44 5.28 -25.75
C GLU A 97 -9.86 5.74 -25.44
N SER A 98 -10.31 5.46 -24.21
CA SER A 98 -11.47 6.09 -23.59
C SER A 98 -12.77 6.03 -24.41
N VAL A 99 -13.15 4.82 -24.81
CA VAL A 99 -14.45 4.48 -25.40
C VAL A 99 -15.50 4.38 -24.30
N LYS A 100 -16.71 4.89 -24.52
CA LYS A 100 -17.82 4.79 -23.58
C LYS A 100 -18.84 3.74 -24.05
N SER A 101 -19.20 2.81 -23.16
CA SER A 101 -20.29 1.85 -23.38
C SER A 101 -21.09 1.66 -22.10
N GLY A 102 -22.36 2.08 -22.14
CA GLY A 102 -23.21 2.18 -20.96
C GLY A 102 -22.61 3.08 -19.88
N ASP A 103 -22.51 2.54 -18.66
CA ASP A 103 -21.94 3.22 -17.49
C ASP A 103 -20.41 3.19 -17.46
N PHE A 104 -19.77 2.37 -18.31
CA PHE A 104 -18.33 2.16 -18.30
C PHE A 104 -17.63 2.98 -19.38
N THR A 105 -16.40 3.40 -19.07
CA THR A 105 -15.41 3.81 -20.07
C THR A 105 -14.27 2.81 -20.09
N TYR A 106 -13.66 2.59 -21.25
CA TYR A 106 -12.60 1.61 -21.42
C TYR A 106 -11.61 1.99 -22.52
N THR A 107 -10.39 1.46 -22.42
CA THR A 107 -9.39 1.47 -23.49
C THR A 107 -9.46 0.14 -24.24
N LEU A 108 -9.45 0.18 -25.56
CA LEU A 108 -9.40 -0.98 -26.44
C LEU A 108 -7.97 -1.22 -26.91
N TYR A 109 -7.49 -2.46 -26.83
CA TYR A 109 -6.18 -2.88 -27.31
C TYR A 109 -6.25 -3.49 -28.71
N THR A 110 -5.10 -3.65 -29.38
CA THR A 110 -5.00 -4.14 -30.76
C THR A 110 -5.41 -5.61 -30.92
N ASP A 111 -5.34 -6.40 -29.86
CA ASP A 111 -5.69 -7.83 -29.81
C ASP A 111 -7.18 -8.10 -29.47
N ASN A 112 -8.03 -7.07 -29.51
CA ASN A 112 -9.45 -7.13 -29.16
C ASN A 112 -9.73 -7.45 -27.67
N THR A 113 -8.80 -7.05 -26.78
CA THR A 113 -9.07 -6.97 -25.34
C THR A 113 -9.29 -5.53 -24.89
N ALA A 114 -9.89 -5.34 -23.72
CA ALA A 114 -10.28 -4.04 -23.17
C ALA A 114 -9.89 -3.88 -21.69
N CYS A 115 -9.64 -2.65 -21.26
CA CYS A 115 -9.35 -2.30 -19.86
C CYS A 115 -10.27 -1.17 -19.42
N ILE A 116 -10.97 -1.33 -18.29
CA ILE A 116 -11.93 -0.32 -17.81
C ILE A 116 -11.17 0.89 -17.29
N THR A 117 -11.46 2.07 -17.83
CA THR A 117 -10.87 3.35 -17.43
C THR A 117 -11.74 4.13 -16.46
N GLY A 118 -13.02 3.78 -16.34
CA GLY A 118 -13.97 4.57 -15.56
C GLY A 118 -15.31 3.88 -15.38
N TYR A 119 -16.01 4.23 -14.30
CA TYR A 119 -17.41 3.92 -14.07
C TYR A 119 -18.18 5.19 -13.69
N THR A 120 -19.24 5.48 -14.42
CA THR A 120 -20.11 6.67 -14.23
C THR A 120 -21.51 6.33 -13.74
N GLY A 121 -21.79 5.04 -13.53
CA GLY A 121 -23.07 4.59 -13.02
C GLY A 121 -23.24 4.86 -11.52
N SER A 122 -24.47 4.69 -11.05
CA SER A 122 -24.85 4.94 -9.65
C SER A 122 -25.14 3.66 -8.87
N ASN A 123 -25.00 2.50 -9.50
CA ASN A 123 -25.30 1.21 -8.86
C ASN A 123 -24.28 0.95 -7.74
N PRO A 124 -24.73 0.69 -6.50
CA PRO A 124 -23.81 0.36 -5.41
C PRO A 124 -23.13 -1.00 -5.58
N VAL A 125 -23.69 -1.91 -6.38
CA VAL A 125 -23.09 -3.21 -6.72
C VAL A 125 -22.58 -3.15 -8.15
N VAL A 126 -21.27 -3.00 -8.32
CA VAL A 126 -20.62 -2.88 -9.63
C VAL A 126 -20.01 -4.22 -10.00
N SER A 127 -20.61 -4.86 -11.00
CA SER A 127 -20.01 -6.03 -11.66
C SER A 127 -19.31 -5.57 -12.93
N ILE A 128 -17.99 -5.74 -12.99
CA ILE A 128 -17.24 -5.47 -14.21
C ILE A 128 -17.62 -6.54 -15.24
N PRO A 129 -18.03 -6.17 -16.47
CA PRO A 129 -18.41 -7.16 -17.46
C PRO A 129 -17.18 -7.92 -17.95
N ALA A 130 -17.33 -9.23 -18.21
CA ALA A 130 -16.22 -10.03 -18.77
C ALA A 130 -15.91 -9.68 -20.24
N GLU A 131 -16.89 -9.12 -20.94
CA GLU A 131 -16.77 -8.61 -22.31
C GLU A 131 -17.53 -7.28 -22.45
N ILE A 132 -16.98 -6.35 -23.23
CA ILE A 132 -17.60 -5.05 -23.54
C ILE A 132 -17.45 -4.79 -25.04
N ASP A 133 -18.57 -4.54 -25.72
CA ASP A 133 -18.63 -4.32 -27.17
C ASP A 133 -17.87 -5.38 -28.01
N GLY A 134 -17.92 -6.65 -27.57
CA GLY A 134 -17.26 -7.78 -28.23
C GLY A 134 -15.76 -7.92 -27.92
N ALA A 135 -15.20 -7.10 -27.03
CA ALA A 135 -13.82 -7.19 -26.54
C ALA A 135 -13.80 -7.80 -25.13
N LYS A 136 -12.88 -8.74 -24.86
CA LYS A 136 -12.69 -9.32 -23.53
C LYS A 136 -12.11 -8.28 -22.58
N VAL A 137 -12.74 -8.06 -21.42
CA VAL A 137 -12.24 -7.13 -20.40
C VAL A 137 -11.19 -7.82 -19.52
N VAL A 138 -9.97 -7.30 -19.53
CA VAL A 138 -8.80 -7.92 -18.90
C VAL A 138 -8.21 -7.12 -17.75
N GLY A 139 -8.68 -5.89 -17.49
CA GLY A 139 -8.16 -5.11 -16.38
C GLY A 139 -8.99 -3.89 -15.99
N LEU A 140 -8.57 -3.28 -14.88
CA LEU A 140 -8.98 -1.95 -14.45
C LEU A 140 -7.79 -1.01 -14.54
N GLU A 141 -7.89 0.09 -15.29
CA GLU A 141 -6.84 1.10 -15.36
C GLU A 141 -6.64 1.83 -14.03
N ASN A 142 -5.53 2.58 -13.98
CA ASN A 142 -5.22 3.45 -12.87
C ASN A 142 -6.41 4.39 -12.56
N LYS A 143 -6.83 4.44 -11.29
CA LYS A 143 -7.90 5.32 -10.78
C LYS A 143 -9.32 5.05 -11.35
N ALA A 144 -9.57 3.92 -12.01
CA ALA A 144 -10.84 3.67 -12.74
C ALA A 144 -12.14 3.84 -11.90
N LEU A 145 -12.10 3.52 -10.62
CA LEU A 145 -13.21 3.59 -9.66
C LEU A 145 -12.90 4.50 -8.47
N LYS A 146 -11.81 5.28 -8.53
CA LYS A 146 -11.30 6.06 -7.39
C LYS A 146 -12.39 6.97 -6.78
N SER A 147 -12.44 6.99 -5.45
CA SER A 147 -13.31 7.85 -4.65
C SER A 147 -14.80 7.69 -4.96
N SER A 148 -15.21 6.53 -5.47
CA SER A 148 -16.61 6.24 -5.71
C SER A 148 -17.38 6.23 -4.39
N SER A 149 -18.30 7.18 -4.24
CA SER A 149 -19.11 7.34 -3.04
C SER A 149 -20.34 6.41 -3.02
N THR A 150 -20.69 5.80 -4.15
CA THR A 150 -21.83 4.90 -4.28
C THR A 150 -21.44 3.44 -4.15
N LEU A 151 -20.20 3.08 -4.51
CA LEU A 151 -19.72 1.71 -4.56
C LEU A 151 -19.73 1.05 -3.17
N LYS A 152 -20.46 -0.07 -3.07
CA LYS A 152 -20.54 -0.95 -1.89
C LYS A 152 -20.00 -2.34 -2.16
N GLU A 153 -20.20 -2.87 -3.35
CA GLU A 153 -19.64 -4.17 -3.75
C GLU A 153 -19.03 -4.08 -5.13
N LEU A 154 -17.80 -4.59 -5.28
CA LEU A 154 -17.10 -4.70 -6.55
C LEU A 154 -16.88 -6.17 -6.89
N ILE A 155 -17.35 -6.57 -8.07
CA ILE A 155 -17.21 -7.94 -8.58
C ILE A 155 -16.37 -7.91 -9.84
N LEU A 156 -15.16 -8.48 -9.75
CA LEU A 156 -14.22 -8.63 -10.86
C LEU A 156 -14.33 -10.07 -11.41
N PRO A 157 -14.71 -10.25 -12.69
CA PRO A 157 -14.87 -11.57 -13.28
C PRO A 157 -13.53 -12.27 -13.49
N ASP A 158 -13.57 -13.57 -13.79
CA ASP A 158 -12.39 -14.39 -14.09
C ASP A 158 -11.55 -13.84 -15.25
N SER A 159 -12.09 -12.98 -16.11
CA SER A 159 -11.35 -12.38 -17.22
C SER A 159 -10.33 -11.32 -16.79
N ILE A 160 -10.44 -10.76 -15.57
CA ILE A 160 -9.55 -9.71 -15.07
C ILE A 160 -8.20 -10.29 -14.66
N GLU A 161 -7.13 -9.76 -15.27
CA GLU A 161 -5.75 -10.16 -15.07
C GLU A 161 -4.94 -9.13 -14.28
N ALA A 162 -5.30 -7.84 -14.32
CA ALA A 162 -4.62 -6.79 -13.59
C ALA A 162 -5.56 -5.70 -13.07
N ILE A 163 -5.25 -5.19 -11.87
CA ILE A 163 -5.89 -4.02 -11.26
C ILE A 163 -4.83 -2.94 -11.17
N GLY A 164 -5.08 -1.79 -11.80
CA GLY A 164 -4.16 -0.66 -11.83
C GLY A 164 -4.00 0.04 -10.49
N ASN A 165 -3.00 0.91 -10.44
CA ASN A 165 -2.69 1.75 -9.30
C ASN A 165 -3.88 2.66 -8.95
N TYR A 166 -4.22 2.74 -7.68
CA TYR A 166 -5.32 3.55 -7.15
C TYR A 166 -6.70 3.21 -7.73
N ALA A 167 -6.88 2.04 -8.35
CA ALA A 167 -8.07 1.70 -9.11
C ALA A 167 -9.37 1.98 -8.34
N ALA A 168 -9.46 1.59 -7.08
CA ALA A 168 -10.60 1.83 -6.19
C ALA A 168 -10.18 2.54 -4.89
N MET A 169 -9.12 3.35 -4.93
CA MET A 169 -8.66 4.13 -3.77
C MET A 169 -9.76 5.05 -3.25
N TYR A 170 -9.89 5.17 -1.93
CA TYR A 170 -10.86 6.02 -1.22
C TYR A 170 -12.33 5.72 -1.53
N CYS A 171 -12.63 4.48 -1.96
CA CYS A 171 -14.01 4.00 -2.02
C CYS A 171 -14.50 3.61 -0.62
N ASP A 172 -14.65 4.59 0.28
CA ASP A 172 -14.87 4.31 1.71
C ASP A 172 -16.19 3.61 2.02
N ASN A 173 -17.15 3.60 1.07
CA ASN A 173 -18.40 2.85 1.19
C ASN A 173 -18.31 1.40 0.70
N LEU A 174 -17.18 1.00 0.09
CA LEU A 174 -16.96 -0.36 -0.40
C LEU A 174 -16.90 -1.31 0.80
N GLU A 175 -17.81 -2.26 0.85
CA GLU A 175 -17.95 -3.25 1.92
C GLU A 175 -17.33 -4.60 1.53
N LYS A 176 -17.33 -4.92 0.23
CA LYS A 176 -16.87 -6.21 -0.30
C LYS A 176 -16.23 -6.11 -1.69
N VAL A 177 -15.13 -6.83 -1.89
CA VAL A 177 -14.52 -7.04 -3.21
C VAL A 177 -14.47 -8.53 -3.51
N THR A 178 -14.88 -8.93 -4.71
CA THR A 178 -14.68 -10.29 -5.24
C THR A 178 -13.71 -10.23 -6.41
N ILE A 179 -12.60 -10.97 -6.33
CA ILE A 179 -11.53 -11.00 -7.33
C ILE A 179 -11.56 -12.36 -8.05
N GLY A 180 -11.68 -12.32 -9.38
CA GLY A 180 -11.73 -13.50 -10.24
C GLY A 180 -10.42 -14.29 -10.30
N LYS A 181 -10.48 -15.48 -10.92
CA LYS A 181 -9.40 -16.48 -10.89
C LYS A 181 -8.08 -16.08 -11.55
N ASN A 182 -8.12 -15.27 -12.62
CA ASN A 182 -6.93 -15.02 -13.44
C ASN A 182 -6.16 -13.76 -13.02
N ILE A 183 -6.45 -13.20 -11.84
CA ILE A 183 -5.74 -12.04 -11.32
C ILE A 183 -4.25 -12.37 -11.15
N LYS A 184 -3.39 -11.52 -11.71
CA LYS A 184 -1.93 -11.64 -11.61
C LYS A 184 -1.33 -10.52 -10.78
N HIS A 185 -1.94 -9.33 -10.82
CA HIS A 185 -1.38 -8.12 -10.25
C HIS A 185 -2.45 -7.23 -9.61
N ILE A 186 -2.17 -6.78 -8.37
CA ILE A 186 -2.92 -5.72 -7.69
C ILE A 186 -1.98 -4.52 -7.51
N GLY A 187 -2.32 -3.40 -8.13
CA GLY A 187 -1.51 -2.19 -8.15
C GLY A 187 -1.40 -1.45 -6.82
N ILE A 188 -0.50 -0.47 -6.82
CA ILE A 188 -0.19 0.39 -5.67
C ILE A 188 -1.46 1.10 -5.22
N SER A 189 -1.75 1.06 -3.92
CA SER A 189 -2.92 1.72 -3.32
C SER A 189 -4.26 1.37 -3.99
N ALA A 190 -4.37 0.21 -4.68
CA ALA A 190 -5.55 -0.14 -5.47
C ALA A 190 -6.87 -0.06 -4.67
N PHE A 191 -6.85 -0.44 -3.39
CA PHE A 191 -7.99 -0.42 -2.48
C PHE A 191 -7.70 0.39 -1.21
N GLU A 192 -6.77 1.35 -1.26
CA GLU A 192 -6.43 2.17 -0.10
C GLU A 192 -7.67 2.91 0.45
N GLY A 193 -7.90 2.80 1.76
CA GLY A 193 -8.97 3.49 2.48
C GLY A 193 -8.57 4.90 2.90
N SER A 194 -9.54 5.81 3.03
CA SER A 194 -9.23 7.14 3.54
C SER A 194 -8.90 7.08 5.03
N GLN A 195 -7.86 7.82 5.43
CA GLN A 195 -7.58 8.07 6.83
C GLN A 195 -8.64 8.99 7.46
N GLU A 196 -9.18 8.62 8.62
CA GLU A 196 -10.00 9.53 9.43
C GLU A 196 -9.14 10.25 10.48
N ASN A 197 -8.31 9.49 11.21
CA ASN A 197 -7.30 10.01 12.14
C ASN A 197 -6.14 9.02 12.28
N ALA A 198 -5.23 9.22 13.24
CA ALA A 198 -4.06 8.36 13.43
C ALA A 198 -4.39 6.88 13.78
N TYR A 199 -5.62 6.62 14.24
CA TYR A 199 -6.06 5.34 14.82
C TYR A 199 -7.34 4.79 14.17
N THR A 200 -8.00 5.53 13.28
CA THR A 200 -9.19 5.05 12.54
C THR A 200 -9.10 5.41 11.05
N GLY A 201 -9.66 4.53 10.21
CA GLY A 201 -9.88 4.76 8.79
C GLY A 201 -11.37 4.81 8.49
N LYS A 202 -11.73 5.37 7.33
CA LYS A 202 -13.12 5.47 6.87
C LYS A 202 -13.57 4.27 6.05
N SER A 203 -12.64 3.43 5.60
CA SER A 203 -12.95 2.27 4.76
C SER A 203 -13.86 1.29 5.50
N LYS A 204 -14.98 0.97 4.86
CA LYS A 204 -15.94 -0.06 5.28
C LYS A 204 -15.64 -1.44 4.71
N LEU A 205 -14.51 -1.62 4.02
CA LEU A 205 -14.18 -2.89 3.38
C LEU A 205 -13.97 -3.95 4.44
N THR A 206 -14.92 -4.88 4.55
CA THR A 206 -14.88 -5.95 5.57
C THR A 206 -14.34 -7.26 5.02
N THR A 207 -14.48 -7.47 3.71
CA THR A 207 -14.25 -8.76 3.05
C THR A 207 -13.61 -8.58 1.68
N VAL A 208 -12.52 -9.30 1.42
CA VAL A 208 -11.94 -9.49 0.08
C VAL A 208 -11.97 -10.98 -0.23
N VAL A 209 -12.71 -11.37 -1.27
CA VAL A 209 -12.82 -12.75 -1.73
C VAL A 209 -11.87 -12.95 -2.89
N PHE A 210 -10.82 -13.73 -2.67
CA PHE A 210 -9.88 -14.16 -3.70
C PHE A 210 -10.33 -15.50 -4.29
N ASN A 211 -10.82 -15.52 -5.54
CA ASN A 211 -11.05 -16.77 -6.28
C ASN A 211 -9.81 -17.21 -7.08
N GLY A 212 -8.78 -16.37 -7.14
CA GLY A 212 -7.47 -16.64 -7.69
C GLY A 212 -6.40 -15.91 -6.88
N ALA A 213 -5.14 -16.19 -7.16
CA ALA A 213 -4.02 -15.63 -6.42
C ALA A 213 -3.23 -14.63 -7.28
N PRO A 214 -3.20 -13.34 -6.89
CA PRO A 214 -2.26 -12.42 -7.51
C PRO A 214 -0.85 -12.84 -7.11
N LYS A 215 0.11 -12.83 -8.06
CA LYS A 215 1.52 -13.07 -7.70
C LYS A 215 2.04 -12.01 -6.74
N THR A 216 1.61 -10.76 -6.94
CA THR A 216 2.07 -9.61 -6.18
C THR A 216 0.88 -8.80 -5.66
N ILE A 217 0.93 -8.47 -4.38
CA ILE A 217 0.11 -7.45 -3.73
C ILE A 217 1.00 -6.23 -3.51
N SER A 218 0.81 -5.17 -4.29
CA SER A 218 1.75 -4.04 -4.32
C SER A 218 1.68 -3.13 -3.09
N GLU A 219 2.61 -2.18 -3.02
CA GLU A 219 2.69 -1.14 -1.99
C GLU A 219 1.30 -0.55 -1.70
N LYS A 220 0.93 -0.48 -0.42
CA LYS A 220 -0.33 0.12 0.06
C LYS A 220 -1.62 -0.45 -0.55
N ALA A 221 -1.61 -1.59 -1.25
CA ALA A 221 -2.77 -2.10 -1.98
C ALA A 221 -4.07 -2.13 -1.16
N PHE A 222 -4.01 -2.44 0.13
CA PHE A 222 -5.11 -2.45 1.09
C PHE A 222 -4.82 -1.55 2.33
N TYR A 223 -3.97 -0.54 2.17
CA TYR A 223 -3.65 0.40 3.25
C TYR A 223 -4.91 1.06 3.80
N PHE A 224 -5.02 1.19 5.13
CA PHE A 224 -6.21 1.77 5.77
C PHE A 224 -7.55 1.09 5.44
N CYS A 225 -7.54 -0.20 5.05
CA CYS A 225 -8.75 -1.03 5.06
C CYS A 225 -9.17 -1.36 6.51
N SER A 226 -9.54 -0.34 7.26
CA SER A 226 -9.70 -0.38 8.72
C SER A 226 -10.78 -1.33 9.23
N ALA A 227 -11.78 -1.63 8.40
CA ALA A 227 -12.87 -2.55 8.72
C ALA A 227 -12.59 -4.00 8.28
N LEU A 228 -11.47 -4.27 7.60
CA LEU A 228 -11.15 -5.60 7.09
C LEU A 228 -10.98 -6.56 8.28
N THR A 229 -11.79 -7.62 8.32
CA THR A 229 -11.91 -8.47 9.51
C THR A 229 -10.93 -9.64 9.50
N GLU A 230 -10.52 -10.10 8.34
CA GLU A 230 -9.57 -11.19 8.14
C GLU A 230 -8.70 -10.88 6.91
N ILE A 231 -7.42 -11.23 7.01
CA ILE A 231 -6.48 -11.21 5.88
C ILE A 231 -6.04 -12.65 5.66
N VAL A 232 -6.75 -13.34 4.77
CA VAL A 232 -6.44 -14.71 4.35
C VAL A 232 -6.03 -14.65 2.88
N LEU A 233 -4.73 -14.68 2.62
CA LEU A 233 -4.21 -14.59 1.26
C LEU A 233 -4.30 -15.96 0.57
N PRO A 234 -4.66 -16.00 -0.73
CA PRO A 234 -4.77 -17.24 -1.48
C PRO A 234 -3.39 -17.87 -1.77
N GLU A 235 -3.36 -19.19 -1.91
CA GLU A 235 -2.15 -19.91 -2.36
C GLU A 235 -1.71 -19.44 -3.75
N GLY A 236 -0.43 -19.05 -3.87
CA GLY A 236 0.15 -18.51 -5.11
C GLY A 236 0.55 -17.03 -5.05
N VAL A 237 0.29 -16.35 -3.94
CA VAL A 237 0.92 -15.04 -3.65
C VAL A 237 2.41 -15.27 -3.36
N GLU A 238 3.28 -14.53 -4.05
CA GLU A 238 4.74 -14.61 -3.92
C GLU A 238 5.30 -13.41 -3.12
N THR A 239 4.71 -12.21 -3.28
CA THR A 239 5.21 -10.95 -2.70
C THR A 239 4.10 -10.07 -2.10
N ILE A 240 4.37 -9.54 -0.90
CA ILE A 240 3.53 -8.56 -0.19
C ILE A 240 4.32 -7.27 -0.02
N GLY A 241 3.87 -6.19 -0.64
CA GLY A 241 4.59 -4.92 -0.72
C GLY A 241 4.50 -4.03 0.53
N ASP A 242 5.32 -2.98 0.55
CA ASP A 242 5.44 -2.03 1.67
C ASP A 242 4.06 -1.44 2.04
N TRP A 243 3.73 -1.42 3.32
CA TRP A 243 2.42 -0.99 3.85
C TRP A 243 1.17 -1.70 3.26
N ALA A 244 1.29 -2.82 2.53
CA ALA A 244 0.18 -3.42 1.78
C ALA A 244 -1.11 -3.59 2.58
N PHE A 245 -1.02 -4.02 3.84
CA PHE A 245 -2.14 -4.19 4.78
C PHE A 245 -1.98 -3.34 6.05
N ALA A 246 -1.13 -2.31 6.01
CA ALA A 246 -0.94 -1.47 7.19
C ALA A 246 -2.25 -0.77 7.57
N LYS A 247 -2.48 -0.68 8.89
CA LYS A 247 -3.65 -0.07 9.52
C LYS A 247 -4.98 -0.75 9.17
N CYS A 248 -4.95 -2.05 8.87
CA CYS A 248 -6.13 -2.92 8.93
C CYS A 248 -6.48 -3.21 10.40
N PHE A 249 -6.96 -2.18 11.12
CA PHE A 249 -7.15 -2.22 12.58
C PHE A 249 -8.07 -3.34 13.07
N SER A 250 -9.03 -3.78 12.25
CA SER A 250 -10.03 -4.80 12.61
C SER A 250 -9.63 -6.22 12.22
N ALA A 251 -8.48 -6.42 11.56
CA ALA A 251 -8.09 -7.73 11.04
C ALA A 251 -7.71 -8.65 12.20
N LYS A 252 -8.60 -9.58 12.56
CA LYS A 252 -8.43 -10.50 13.70
C LYS A 252 -7.47 -11.64 13.42
N LYS A 253 -7.42 -12.06 12.16
CA LYS A 253 -6.65 -13.20 11.69
C LYS A 253 -5.86 -12.81 10.46
N ILE A 254 -4.56 -13.11 10.48
CA ILE A 254 -3.66 -12.92 9.33
C ILE A 254 -3.00 -14.26 9.02
N ILE A 255 -3.30 -14.81 7.86
CA ILE A 255 -2.69 -16.06 7.36
C ILE A 255 -1.90 -15.72 6.10
N ILE A 256 -0.59 -15.92 6.18
CA ILE A 256 0.33 -15.79 5.05
C ILE A 256 0.57 -17.21 4.51
N PRO A 257 0.24 -17.50 3.23
CA PRO A 257 0.35 -18.83 2.64
C PRO A 257 1.80 -19.20 2.31
N GLU A 258 2.10 -20.50 2.21
CA GLU A 258 3.45 -21.05 2.00
C GLU A 258 4.15 -20.55 0.73
N GLY A 259 3.39 -20.07 -0.26
CA GLY A 259 3.96 -19.48 -1.49
C GLY A 259 4.68 -18.14 -1.30
N VAL A 260 4.47 -17.44 -0.18
CA VAL A 260 5.03 -16.09 0.03
C VAL A 260 6.51 -16.17 0.39
N THR A 261 7.36 -15.57 -0.42
CA THR A 261 8.81 -15.52 -0.19
C THR A 261 9.30 -14.16 0.27
N GLN A 262 8.50 -13.10 0.07
CA GLN A 262 8.87 -11.73 0.40
C GLN A 262 7.72 -10.96 1.02
N ILE A 263 8.00 -10.35 2.18
CA ILE A 263 7.13 -9.41 2.88
C ILE A 263 7.95 -8.15 3.11
N ASP A 264 7.55 -7.04 2.50
CA ASP A 264 8.27 -5.78 2.61
C ASP A 264 7.94 -5.05 3.92
N ASP A 265 8.66 -3.96 4.15
CA ASP A 265 8.55 -3.12 5.34
C ASP A 265 7.09 -2.76 5.65
N HIS A 266 6.77 -2.63 6.95
CA HIS A 266 5.46 -2.16 7.43
C HIS A 266 4.22 -2.90 6.90
N ALA A 267 4.34 -4.04 6.21
CA ALA A 267 3.23 -4.64 5.45
C ALA A 267 1.97 -4.88 6.30
N PHE A 268 2.11 -5.19 7.58
CA PHE A 268 1.00 -5.41 8.53
C PHE A 268 1.05 -4.45 9.72
N LEU A 269 1.70 -3.29 9.56
CA LEU A 269 1.87 -2.31 10.62
C LEU A 269 0.51 -1.85 11.19
N LYS A 270 0.40 -1.82 12.52
CA LYS A 270 -0.82 -1.44 13.25
C LYS A 270 -2.06 -2.25 12.85
N CYS A 271 -1.91 -3.53 12.53
CA CYS A 271 -3.04 -4.47 12.56
C CYS A 271 -3.42 -4.77 14.02
N THR A 272 -3.94 -3.76 14.72
CA THR A 272 -4.14 -3.78 16.18
C THR A 272 -5.14 -4.84 16.64
N GLY A 273 -6.01 -5.32 15.74
CA GLY A 273 -6.98 -6.38 16.01
C GLY A 273 -6.43 -7.79 15.83
N ALA A 274 -5.23 -7.97 15.26
CA ALA A 274 -4.69 -9.29 14.93
C ALA A 274 -4.38 -10.05 16.21
N VAL A 275 -5.06 -11.19 16.41
CA VAL A 275 -4.88 -12.08 17.56
C VAL A 275 -3.97 -13.24 17.22
N GLU A 276 -4.01 -13.69 15.97
CA GLU A 276 -3.23 -14.81 15.45
C GLU A 276 -2.54 -14.40 14.14
N ILE A 277 -1.22 -14.64 14.08
CA ILE A 277 -0.39 -14.47 12.89
C ILE A 277 0.43 -15.74 12.68
N SER A 278 0.38 -16.28 11.46
CA SER A 278 1.20 -17.40 11.00
C SER A 278 2.02 -16.96 9.80
N ILE A 279 3.34 -17.14 9.89
CA ILE A 279 4.31 -16.78 8.86
C ILE A 279 5.02 -18.06 8.40
N PRO A 280 5.00 -18.39 7.10
CA PRO A 280 5.60 -19.63 6.59
C PRO A 280 7.12 -19.55 6.61
N GLY A 281 7.76 -20.72 6.56
CA GLY A 281 9.23 -20.84 6.54
C GLY A 281 9.88 -20.39 5.23
N THR A 282 9.07 -20.16 4.19
CA THR A 282 9.51 -19.64 2.89
C THR A 282 9.85 -18.15 2.93
N VAL A 283 9.46 -17.42 3.97
CA VAL A 283 9.88 -16.05 4.23
C VAL A 283 11.23 -16.07 4.96
N GLU A 284 12.31 -15.65 4.30
CA GLU A 284 13.66 -15.70 4.90
C GLU A 284 13.88 -14.62 5.98
N SER A 285 13.26 -13.45 5.83
CA SER A 285 13.42 -12.30 6.74
C SER A 285 12.08 -11.61 6.99
N ILE A 286 11.81 -11.25 8.24
CA ILE A 286 10.68 -10.40 8.60
C ILE A 286 11.17 -8.95 8.61
N ALA A 287 10.76 -8.20 7.59
CA ALA A 287 11.24 -6.85 7.27
C ALA A 287 10.88 -5.78 8.33
N VAL A 288 11.40 -4.56 8.13
CA VAL A 288 11.34 -3.47 9.12
C VAL A 288 9.91 -3.20 9.53
N SER A 289 9.65 -3.26 10.84
CA SER A 289 8.37 -2.86 11.44
C SER A 289 7.14 -3.56 10.83
N THR A 290 7.31 -4.74 10.23
CA THR A 290 6.25 -5.49 9.55
C THR A 290 5.00 -5.66 10.40
N PHE A 291 5.16 -6.00 11.69
CA PHE A 291 4.07 -6.19 12.65
C PHE A 291 4.09 -5.16 13.79
N TYR A 292 4.71 -3.99 13.57
CA TYR A 292 4.75 -2.91 14.56
C TYR A 292 3.34 -2.57 15.07
N ARG A 293 3.15 -2.57 16.40
CA ARG A 293 1.86 -2.32 17.07
C ARG A 293 0.72 -3.25 16.65
N CYS A 294 1.01 -4.52 16.35
CA CYS A 294 -0.02 -5.57 16.39
C CYS A 294 -0.35 -5.90 17.86
N SER A 295 -0.95 -4.93 18.56
CA SER A 295 -1.02 -4.92 20.02
C SER A 295 -1.88 -6.03 20.64
N SER A 296 -2.79 -6.63 19.88
CA SER A 296 -3.64 -7.75 20.33
C SER A 296 -3.05 -9.12 19.95
N LEU A 297 -1.84 -9.18 19.38
CA LEU A 297 -1.23 -10.42 18.95
C LEU A 297 -0.92 -11.31 20.14
N GLU A 298 -1.61 -12.43 20.25
CA GLU A 298 -1.42 -13.42 21.33
C GLU A 298 -0.69 -14.67 20.82
N LYS A 299 -1.03 -15.11 19.61
CA LYS A 299 -0.47 -16.31 18.99
C LYS A 299 0.35 -15.96 17.75
N LEU A 300 1.66 -16.12 17.87
CA LEU A 300 2.62 -15.98 16.78
C LEU A 300 3.19 -17.35 16.42
N THR A 301 3.09 -17.73 15.14
CA THR A 301 3.75 -18.93 14.59
C THR A 301 4.74 -18.51 13.52
N LEU A 302 6.00 -18.93 13.69
CA LEU A 302 7.10 -18.67 12.78
C LEU A 302 7.55 -20.00 12.16
N GLY A 303 7.54 -20.10 10.84
CA GLY A 303 8.00 -21.30 10.14
C GLY A 303 9.51 -21.49 10.19
N GLU A 304 9.95 -22.75 10.14
CA GLU A 304 11.36 -23.11 9.98
C GLU A 304 11.87 -22.66 8.61
N GLY A 305 12.92 -21.86 8.58
CA GLY A 305 13.46 -21.20 7.39
C GLY A 305 13.59 -19.69 7.55
N ILE A 306 12.84 -19.08 8.47
CA ILE A 306 13.02 -17.66 8.84
C ILE A 306 14.35 -17.52 9.58
N LYS A 307 15.22 -16.65 9.07
CA LYS A 307 16.58 -16.43 9.60
C LYS A 307 16.74 -15.11 10.34
N LYS A 308 15.91 -14.12 10.01
CA LYS A 308 16.11 -12.76 10.49
C LYS A 308 14.82 -12.06 10.88
N LEU A 309 14.87 -11.38 12.02
CA LEU A 309 13.91 -10.34 12.37
C LEU A 309 14.57 -8.99 12.18
N GLU A 310 14.02 -8.12 11.34
CA GLU A 310 14.57 -6.78 11.15
C GLU A 310 14.09 -5.79 12.21
N LYS A 311 14.51 -4.54 12.08
CA LYS A 311 14.27 -3.48 13.07
C LYS A 311 12.79 -3.34 13.38
N GLY A 312 12.43 -3.50 14.65
CA GLY A 312 11.07 -3.30 15.14
C GLY A 312 10.03 -4.28 14.61
N ALA A 313 10.43 -5.44 14.08
CA ALA A 313 9.54 -6.42 13.44
C ALA A 313 8.26 -6.71 14.24
N PHE A 314 8.37 -6.88 15.56
CA PHE A 314 7.25 -7.10 16.49
C PHE A 314 7.17 -6.04 17.60
N GLU A 315 7.73 -4.84 17.37
CA GLU A 315 7.72 -3.77 18.36
C GLU A 315 6.27 -3.40 18.77
N GLU A 316 6.04 -3.18 20.07
CA GLU A 316 4.74 -2.90 20.69
C GLU A 316 3.65 -4.00 20.49
N CYS A 317 4.03 -5.26 20.29
CA CYS A 317 3.10 -6.41 20.36
C CYS A 317 2.75 -6.76 21.82
N LYS A 318 1.98 -5.89 22.46
CA LYS A 318 1.76 -5.88 23.92
C LYS A 318 1.05 -7.10 24.51
N SER A 319 0.28 -7.84 23.71
CA SER A 319 -0.45 -9.04 24.17
C SER A 319 0.30 -10.35 23.96
N LEU A 320 1.49 -10.29 23.36
CA LEU A 320 2.29 -11.47 23.05
C LEU A 320 2.90 -12.02 24.34
N LYS A 321 2.56 -13.25 24.72
CA LYS A 321 2.99 -13.85 26.00
C LYS A 321 4.21 -14.74 25.88
N THR A 322 4.23 -15.57 24.85
CA THR A 322 5.26 -16.58 24.62
C THR A 322 5.67 -16.54 23.17
N VAL A 323 6.96 -16.62 22.90
CA VAL A 323 7.51 -16.71 21.54
C VAL A 323 8.47 -17.89 21.45
N VAL A 324 8.35 -18.68 20.40
CA VAL A 324 9.34 -19.71 20.05
C VAL A 324 9.94 -19.30 18.71
N LEU A 325 11.22 -18.94 18.71
CA LEU A 325 11.93 -18.66 17.47
C LEU A 325 12.27 -19.99 16.78
N PRO A 326 12.22 -20.06 15.43
CA PRO A 326 12.61 -21.26 14.71
C PRO A 326 14.10 -21.53 14.89
N LYS A 327 14.51 -22.80 14.73
CA LYS A 327 15.93 -23.19 14.85
C LYS A 327 16.80 -22.57 13.77
N SER A 328 16.21 -22.18 12.64
CA SER A 328 16.87 -21.45 11.56
C SER A 328 17.18 -19.98 11.88
N MET A 329 16.72 -19.43 13.00
CA MET A 329 16.92 -18.01 13.32
C MET A 329 18.41 -17.70 13.59
N GLU A 330 18.92 -16.64 12.97
CA GLU A 330 20.32 -16.21 13.02
C GLU A 330 20.48 -14.80 13.63
N GLU A 331 19.53 -13.89 13.34
CA GLU A 331 19.62 -12.46 13.69
C GLU A 331 18.33 -11.88 14.28
N LEU A 332 18.46 -11.18 15.41
CA LEU A 332 17.41 -10.37 16.02
C LEU A 332 17.75 -8.88 15.89
N GLY A 333 16.99 -8.15 15.08
CA GLY A 333 17.22 -6.73 14.78
C GLY A 333 16.93 -5.80 15.96
N LYS A 334 17.42 -4.56 15.83
CA LYS A 334 17.20 -3.50 16.82
C LYS A 334 15.70 -3.33 17.10
N TYR A 335 15.29 -3.26 18.36
CA TYR A 335 13.88 -3.14 18.77
C TYR A 335 12.94 -4.29 18.37
N ALA A 336 13.42 -5.45 17.94
CA ALA A 336 12.55 -6.52 17.40
C ALA A 336 11.35 -6.87 18.30
N PHE A 337 11.50 -6.83 19.63
CA PHE A 337 10.43 -7.02 20.62
C PHE A 337 10.30 -5.84 21.60
N TYR A 338 10.67 -4.62 21.18
CA TYR A 338 10.63 -3.44 22.04
C TYR A 338 9.22 -3.19 22.56
N ASN A 339 9.09 -2.89 23.86
CA ASN A 339 7.81 -2.58 24.52
C ASN A 339 6.73 -3.67 24.32
N CYS A 340 7.14 -4.94 24.18
CA CYS A 340 6.27 -6.11 24.25
C CYS A 340 5.97 -6.43 25.73
N THR A 341 5.19 -5.57 26.38
CA THR A 341 4.99 -5.59 27.84
C THR A 341 4.37 -6.87 28.39
N GLY A 342 3.71 -7.68 27.55
CA GLY A 342 3.11 -8.95 27.93
C GLY A 342 4.02 -10.16 27.73
N LEU A 343 5.23 -10.00 27.18
CA LEU A 343 6.11 -11.10 26.84
C LEU A 343 6.81 -11.63 28.10
N ASP A 344 6.37 -12.80 28.55
CA ASP A 344 6.87 -13.47 29.76
C ASP A 344 7.98 -14.48 29.42
N GLU A 345 7.90 -15.15 28.26
CA GLU A 345 8.84 -16.18 27.84
C GLU A 345 9.20 -16.08 26.35
N ILE A 346 10.48 -16.26 26.03
CA ILE A 346 10.95 -16.46 24.66
C ILE A 346 11.97 -17.59 24.57
N THR A 347 11.79 -18.50 23.62
CA THR A 347 12.81 -19.49 23.26
C THR A 347 13.70 -18.93 22.15
N ILE A 348 14.99 -18.84 22.41
CA ILE A 348 16.02 -18.39 21.47
C ILE A 348 17.04 -19.53 21.36
N HIS A 349 17.17 -20.12 20.18
CA HIS A 349 18.12 -21.21 19.95
C HIS A 349 19.56 -20.70 19.71
N SER A 350 20.53 -21.58 19.92
CA SER A 350 21.97 -21.36 19.72
C SER A 350 22.40 -20.88 18.32
N GLY A 351 21.52 -20.98 17.31
CA GLY A 351 21.75 -20.41 15.98
C GLY A 351 21.76 -18.87 15.96
N VAL A 352 21.13 -18.23 16.93
CA VAL A 352 21.07 -16.76 17.02
C VAL A 352 22.39 -16.22 17.56
N THR A 353 23.14 -15.57 16.68
CA THR A 353 24.48 -15.02 16.99
C THR A 353 24.54 -13.50 16.87
N VAL A 354 23.54 -12.87 16.24
CA VAL A 354 23.48 -11.42 16.05
C VAL A 354 22.31 -10.82 16.84
N PHE A 355 22.64 -9.96 17.80
CA PHE A 355 21.67 -9.26 18.65
C PHE A 355 21.76 -7.75 18.42
N GLY A 356 20.68 -7.16 17.90
CA GLY A 356 20.48 -5.74 17.79
C GLY A 356 20.30 -5.04 19.13
N GLY A 357 20.36 -3.71 19.13
CA GLY A 357 20.16 -2.91 20.34
C GLY A 357 18.70 -2.93 20.82
N GLU A 358 18.51 -2.91 22.14
CA GLU A 358 17.21 -2.67 22.78
C GLU A 358 16.09 -3.65 22.35
N ILE A 359 16.42 -4.91 22.02
CA ILE A 359 15.47 -5.94 21.54
C ILE A 359 14.30 -6.10 22.51
N PHE A 360 14.58 -6.26 23.81
CA PHE A 360 13.57 -6.46 24.87
C PHE A 360 13.49 -5.28 25.83
N LYS A 361 13.86 -4.07 25.40
CA LYS A 361 13.71 -2.89 26.25
C LYS A 361 12.21 -2.59 26.47
N ASP A 362 11.85 -2.20 27.68
CA ASP A 362 10.47 -2.01 28.13
C ASP A 362 9.59 -3.28 28.04
N VAL A 363 10.24 -4.46 27.99
CA VAL A 363 9.59 -5.74 28.31
C VAL A 363 9.55 -5.90 29.83
N GLY A 364 8.52 -6.59 30.33
CA GLY A 364 8.37 -6.90 31.75
C GLY A 364 9.40 -7.92 32.25
N LYS A 365 8.98 -8.77 33.18
CA LYS A 365 9.82 -9.88 33.63
C LYS A 365 9.89 -10.92 32.50
N LEU A 366 11.07 -11.12 31.92
CA LEU A 366 11.29 -12.02 30.79
C LEU A 366 12.17 -13.21 31.18
N THR A 367 11.73 -14.42 30.79
CA THR A 367 12.55 -15.63 30.79
C THR A 367 13.00 -15.97 29.37
N ILE A 368 14.31 -16.13 29.18
CA ILE A 368 14.91 -16.58 27.92
C ILE A 368 15.26 -18.07 28.06
N SER A 369 14.57 -18.90 27.29
CA SER A 369 14.81 -20.34 27.18
C SER A 369 15.83 -20.61 26.06
N THR A 370 17.00 -21.18 26.38
CA THR A 370 18.12 -21.35 25.42
C THR A 370 19.07 -22.49 25.80
N GLU A 371 19.89 -22.99 24.87
CA GLU A 371 20.92 -24.00 25.16
C GLU A 371 22.10 -23.41 25.94
N SER A 372 22.73 -24.22 26.80
CA SER A 372 23.88 -23.78 27.60
C SER A 372 25.11 -23.47 26.73
N GLY A 373 25.81 -22.39 27.05
CA GLY A 373 26.96 -21.87 26.31
C GLY A 373 26.61 -21.08 25.05
N SER A 374 25.32 -20.84 24.80
CA SER A 374 24.86 -20.07 23.63
C SER A 374 25.10 -18.56 23.78
N ASP A 375 25.19 -17.85 22.65
CA ASP A 375 25.21 -16.38 22.65
C ASP A 375 23.93 -15.78 23.24
N ALA A 376 22.80 -16.49 23.12
CA ALA A 376 21.53 -16.11 23.75
C ALA A 376 21.58 -16.22 25.28
N GLU A 377 22.24 -17.24 25.85
CA GLU A 377 22.45 -17.35 27.31
C GLU A 377 23.28 -16.17 27.81
N LYS A 378 24.39 -15.87 27.11
CA LYS A 378 25.23 -14.72 27.44
C LYS A 378 24.47 -13.40 27.33
N TYR A 379 23.71 -13.21 26.24
CA TYR A 379 22.87 -12.03 26.05
C TYR A 379 21.88 -11.86 27.20
N ALA A 380 21.23 -12.94 27.64
CA ALA A 380 20.30 -12.92 28.76
C ALA A 380 20.98 -12.47 30.07
N GLN A 381 22.15 -13.04 30.37
CA GLN A 381 22.93 -12.71 31.57
C GLN A 381 23.43 -11.25 31.54
N ASP A 382 23.97 -10.80 30.41
CA ASP A 382 24.50 -9.44 30.25
C ASP A 382 23.42 -8.35 30.40
N ASN A 383 22.15 -8.69 30.11
CA ASN A 383 21.01 -7.79 30.21
C ASN A 383 20.10 -8.05 31.43
N GLY A 384 20.45 -9.00 32.30
CA GLY A 384 19.72 -9.28 33.54
C GLY A 384 18.36 -9.96 33.35
N PHE A 385 18.19 -10.75 32.29
CA PHE A 385 17.01 -11.58 32.07
C PHE A 385 17.12 -12.93 32.78
N ASP A 386 15.98 -13.52 33.16
CA ASP A 386 15.96 -14.88 33.71
C ASP A 386 16.34 -15.87 32.60
N VAL A 387 17.12 -16.90 32.92
CA VAL A 387 17.55 -17.93 31.96
C VAL A 387 16.94 -19.28 32.35
N ALA A 388 16.33 -19.94 31.37
CA ALA A 388 15.94 -21.34 31.46
C ALA A 388 16.78 -22.15 30.45
N VAL A 389 17.62 -23.06 30.95
CA VAL A 389 18.42 -23.91 30.06
C VAL A 389 17.54 -25.01 29.47
N ILE A 390 17.54 -25.13 28.14
CA ILE A 390 16.85 -26.19 27.40
C ILE A 390 17.87 -27.11 26.72
N GLY A 391 17.55 -28.41 26.64
CA GLY A 391 18.46 -29.44 26.14
C GLY A 391 19.33 -30.01 27.24
#